data_AF-A0A7V3M2I5-F1
#
_entry.id   AF-A0A7V3M2I5-F1
#
_cell.length_a   1.000
_cell.length_b   1.000
_cell.length_c   1.000
_cell.angle_alpha   90.00
_cell.angle_beta   90.00
_cell.angle_gamma   90.00
#
_symmetry.space_group_name_H-M   'P 1'
#
loop_
_entity.id
_entity.type
_entity.pdbx_description
1 polymer ?
#
loop_
_entity_poly.entity_id
_entity_poly.type
_entity_poly.pdbx_seq_one_letter_code
_entity_poly.pdbx_strand_id
1 'polypeptide(L)'
;MDYAVTAQVLTAFIEDEVRKSGFGRVVVGLSGGVDSATAAALATKALGPQGVWGLLLPYRESSPESREHAALVARWLEINAETI
;
A
#
# COMPACT_ATOMS: atom_id res chain seq x y z
N MET A 1 22.43 -6.41 6.02
CA MET A 1 21.07 -6.84 5.61
C MET A 1 20.91 -6.46 4.15
N ASP A 2 20.50 -7.41 3.30
CA ASP A 2 20.26 -7.13 1.89
C ASP A 2 18.79 -6.75 1.70
N TYR A 3 18.53 -5.45 1.54
CA TYR A 3 17.17 -4.93 1.40
C TYR A 3 16.50 -5.36 0.09
N ALA A 4 17.27 -5.62 -0.97
CA ALA A 4 16.72 -6.06 -2.24
C ALA A 4 16.15 -7.48 -2.10
N VAL A 5 16.90 -8.36 -1.44
CA VAL A 5 16.43 -9.72 -1.11
C VAL A 5 15.23 -9.68 -0.17
N THR A 6 15.25 -8.84 0.88
CA THR A 6 14.10 -8.71 1.79
C THR A 6 12.84 -8.25 1.04
N ALA A 7 12.95 -7.25 0.16
CA ALA A 7 11.82 -6.79 -0.64
C ALA A 7 11.29 -7.88 -1.57
N GLN A 8 12.16 -8.68 -2.19
CA GLN A 8 11.75 -9.82 -3.03
C GLN A 8 10.97 -10.87 -2.23
N VAL A 9 11.47 -11.25 -1.04
CA VAL A 9 10.79 -12.22 -0.17
C VAL A 9 9.42 -11.71 0.26
N LEU A 10 9.32 -10.44 0.67
CA LEU A 10 8.04 -9.86 1.09
C LEU A 10 7.05 -9.74 -0.06
N THR A 11 7.50 -9.37 -1.27
CA THR A 11 6.64 -9.33 -2.46
C THR A 11 6.08 -10.72 -2.79
N ALA A 12 6.93 -11.75 -2.80
CA ALA A 12 6.48 -13.12 -3.07
C ALA A 12 5.50 -13.63 -2.00
N PHE A 13 5.78 -13.31 -0.73
CA PHE A 13 4.88 -13.64 0.37
C PHE A 13 3.50 -12.99 0.20
N ILE A 14 3.42 -11.71 -0.16
CA ILE A 14 2.14 -11.02 -0.38
C ILE A 14 1.35 -11.68 -1.53
N GLU A 15 2.01 -11.97 -2.65
CA GLU A 15 1.36 -12.61 -3.81
C GLU A 15 0.78 -13.99 -3.43
N ASP A 16 1.55 -14.80 -2.71
CA ASP A 16 1.17 -16.16 -2.30
C ASP A 16 0.02 -16.15 -1.29
N GLU A 17 0.10 -15.33 -0.24
CA GLU A 17 -0.95 -15.27 0.79
C GLU A 17 -2.29 -14.73 0.25
N VAL A 18 -2.24 -13.73 -0.65
CA VAL A 18 -3.44 -13.20 -1.30
C VAL A 18 -4.09 -14.28 -2.18
N ARG A 19 -3.30 -15.02 -2.95
CA ARG A 19 -3.80 -16.13 -3.79
C ARG A 19 -4.32 -17.31 -2.97
N LYS A 20 -3.62 -17.73 -1.93
CA LYS A 20 -4.07 -18.79 -0.99
C LYS A 20 -5.41 -18.45 -0.35
N SER A 21 -5.64 -17.17 -0.08
CA SER A 21 -6.89 -16.66 0.46
C SER A 21 -8.03 -16.61 -0.57
N GLY A 22 -7.77 -16.94 -1.85
CA GLY A 22 -8.76 -16.90 -2.93
C GLY A 22 -9.03 -15.50 -3.49
N PHE A 23 -8.20 -14.52 -3.16
CA PHE A 23 -8.33 -13.14 -3.62
C PHE A 23 -7.27 -12.80 -4.69
N GLY A 24 -7.50 -11.70 -5.38
CA GLY A 24 -6.53 -11.12 -6.33
C GLY A 24 -6.27 -9.63 -6.10
N ARG A 25 -6.83 -9.06 -5.02
CA ARG A 25 -6.72 -7.64 -4.69
C ARG A 25 -6.68 -7.45 -3.18
N VAL A 26 -6.07 -6.35 -2.75
CA VAL A 26 -5.98 -5.95 -1.35
C VAL A 26 -6.41 -4.51 -1.15
N VAL A 27 -6.85 -4.21 0.08
CA VAL A 27 -7.09 -2.85 0.54
C VAL A 27 -6.00 -2.49 1.54
N VAL A 28 -5.41 -1.30 1.39
CA VAL A 28 -4.34 -0.80 2.27
C VAL A 28 -4.73 0.57 2.81
N GLY A 29 -4.72 0.71 4.13
CA GLY A 29 -4.89 2.01 4.78
C GLY A 29 -3.64 2.88 4.58
N LEU A 30 -3.80 4.09 4.04
CA LEU A 30 -2.73 5.08 3.85
C LEU A 30 -2.85 6.19 4.87
N SER A 31 -1.92 6.24 5.83
CA SER A 31 -1.90 7.25 6.90
C SER A 31 -1.01 8.45 6.60
N GLY A 32 -0.19 8.36 5.54
CA GLY A 32 0.89 9.31 5.25
C GLY A 32 2.23 8.97 5.93
N GLY A 33 2.28 7.87 6.68
CA GLY A 33 3.49 7.33 7.30
C GLY A 33 4.24 6.32 6.43
N VAL A 34 5.53 6.15 6.72
CA VAL A 34 6.44 5.27 5.97
C VAL A 34 6.01 3.80 5.97
N ASP A 35 5.42 3.31 7.05
CA ASP A 35 5.00 1.91 7.15
C ASP A 35 3.88 1.60 6.15
N SER A 36 2.83 2.42 6.14
CA SER A 36 1.71 2.27 5.20
C SER A 36 2.15 2.44 3.74
N ALA A 37 3.08 3.37 3.48
CA ALA A 37 3.64 3.57 2.15
C ALA A 37 4.46 2.37 1.69
N THR A 38 5.28 1.79 2.59
CA THR A 38 6.09 0.60 2.30
C THR A 38 5.20 -0.61 2.03
N ALA A 39 4.15 -0.81 2.84
CA ALA A 39 3.19 -1.88 2.64
C ALA A 39 2.46 -1.75 1.29
N ALA A 40 1.98 -0.54 0.95
CA ALA A 40 1.32 -0.27 -0.33
C ALA A 40 2.27 -0.49 -1.52
N ALA A 41 3.54 -0.08 -1.42
CA ALA A 41 4.52 -0.27 -2.47
C ALA A 41 4.84 -1.75 -2.70
N LEU A 42 5.04 -2.52 -1.63
CA LEU A 42 5.29 -3.96 -1.72
C LEU A 42 4.07 -4.71 -2.28
N ALA A 43 2.86 -4.34 -1.85
CA ALA A 43 1.62 -4.90 -2.39
C ALA A 43 1.43 -4.57 -3.87
N THR A 44 1.75 -3.33 -4.28
CA THR A 44 1.68 -2.90 -5.68
C THR A 44 2.68 -3.67 -6.53
N LYS A 45 3.88 -3.92 -6.01
CA LYS A 45 4.88 -4.76 -6.68
C LYS A 45 4.43 -6.22 -6.84
N ALA A 46 3.66 -6.74 -5.87
CA ALA A 46 3.16 -8.12 -5.88
C ALA A 46 1.94 -8.33 -6.79
N LEU A 47 1.01 -7.37 -6.80
CA LEU A 47 -0.32 -7.54 -7.41
C LEU A 47 -0.58 -6.59 -8.59
N GLY A 48 0.35 -5.68 -8.87
CA GLY A 48 0.17 -4.57 -9.79
C GLY A 48 -0.71 -3.45 -9.22
N PRO A 49 -0.73 -2.27 -9.87
CA PRO A 49 -1.50 -1.11 -9.38
C PRO A 49 -3.02 -1.36 -9.29
N GLN A 50 -3.55 -2.16 -10.21
CA GLN A 50 -4.97 -2.55 -10.22
C GLN A 50 -5.33 -3.57 -9.13
N GLY A 51 -4.31 -4.19 -8.52
CA GLY A 51 -4.45 -5.15 -7.43
C GLY A 51 -4.51 -4.51 -6.04
N VAL A 52 -4.36 -3.19 -5.94
CA VAL A 52 -4.29 -2.49 -4.65
C VAL A 52 -5.27 -1.32 -4.63
N TRP A 53 -6.02 -1.21 -3.54
CA TRP A 53 -6.90 -0.07 -3.27
C TRP A 53 -6.45 0.63 -1.98
N GLY A 54 -6.12 1.92 -2.08
CA GLY A 54 -5.76 2.76 -0.95
C GLY A 54 -6.99 3.32 -0.25
N LEU A 55 -7.01 3.30 1.08
CA LEU A 55 -8.00 4.01 1.89
C LEU A 55 -7.32 5.05 2.76
N LEU A 56 -7.67 6.31 2.57
CA LEU A 56 -7.21 7.42 3.41
C LEU A 56 -8.29 7.66 4.47
N LEU A 57 -7.94 7.46 5.74
CA LEU A 57 -8.86 7.56 6.88
C LEU A 57 -8.43 8.70 7.82
N PRO A 58 -8.62 9.97 7.43
CA PRO A 58 -8.22 11.10 8.26
C PRO A 58 -9.06 11.18 9.53
N TYR A 59 -8.40 11.26 10.68
CA TYR A 59 -9.06 11.56 11.96
C TYR A 59 -9.02 13.07 12.25
N ARG A 60 -9.78 13.52 13.25
CA ARG A 60 -9.87 14.94 13.65
C ARG A 60 -8.52 15.61 13.92
N GLU A 61 -7.52 14.83 14.29
CA GLU A 61 -6.16 15.29 14.62
C GLU A 61 -5.14 15.03 13.50
N SER A 62 -5.54 14.44 12.37
CA SER A 62 -4.63 14.21 11.25
C SER A 62 -4.16 15.53 10.64
N SER A 63 -2.85 15.73 10.58
CA SER A 63 -2.27 16.92 9.96
C SER A 63 -2.62 16.98 8.46
N PRO A 64 -2.73 18.19 7.89
CA PRO A 64 -2.89 18.36 6.44
C PRO A 64 -1.78 17.64 5.64
N GLU A 65 -0.55 17.70 6.15
CA GLU A 65 0.64 17.07 5.55
C GLU A 65 0.51 15.54 5.45
N SER A 66 0.00 14.87 6.49
CA SER A 66 -0.25 13.42 6.44
C SER A 66 -1.21 13.03 5.33
N ARG A 67 -2.24 13.85 5.07
CA ARG A 67 -3.20 13.60 3.99
C ARG A 67 -2.55 13.78 2.61
N GLU A 68 -1.73 14.82 2.46
CA GLU A 68 -0.98 15.07 1.23
C GLU A 68 0.01 13.95 0.93
N HIS A 69 0.73 13.46 1.94
CA HIS A 69 1.66 12.34 1.81
C HIS A 69 0.95 11.03 1.44
N ALA A 70 -0.19 10.74 2.07
CA ALA A 70 -0.99 9.57 1.72
C ALA A 70 -1.47 9.63 0.26
N ALA A 71 -1.96 10.79 -0.19
CA ALA A 71 -2.38 11.00 -1.56
C ALA A 71 -1.19 10.96 -2.55
N LEU A 72 -0.02 11.44 -2.15
CA LEU A 72 1.21 11.38 -2.95
C LEU A 72 1.62 9.92 -3.20
N VAL A 73 1.60 9.08 -2.16
CA VAL A 73 1.91 7.65 -2.29
C VAL A 73 0.95 6.96 -3.25
N ALA A 74 -0.35 7.20 -3.12
CA ALA A 74 -1.35 6.63 -4.01
C ALA A 74 -1.10 7.00 -5.48
N ARG A 75 -0.79 8.27 -5.76
CA ARG A 75 -0.44 8.74 -7.10
C ARG A 75 0.86 8.14 -7.62
N TRP A 76 1.90 8.06 -6.79
CA TRP A 76 3.20 7.54 -7.19
C TRP A 76 3.15 6.04 -7.53
N LEU A 77 2.28 5.29 -6.86
CA LEU A 77 2.06 3.86 -7.11
C LEU A 77 1.00 3.58 -8.19
N GLU A 78 0.33 4.61 -8.70
CA GLU A 78 -0.77 4.49 -9.68
C GLU A 78 -1.93 3.60 -9.23
N ILE A 79 -2.16 3.55 -7.91
CA ILE A 79 -3.24 2.75 -7.31
C ILE A 79 -4.53 3.57 -7.21
N ASN A 80 -5.67 2.89 -7.26
CA ASN A 80 -6.94 3.52 -6.90
C ASN A 80 -6.92 3.87 -5.40
N ALA A 81 -7.41 5.03 -5.02
CA ALA A 81 -7.52 5.41 -3.62
C ALA A 81 -8.74 6.30 -3.36
N GLU A 82 -9.32 6.14 -2.17
CA GLU A 82 -10.48 6.92 -1.72
C GLU A 82 -10.26 7.44 -0.30
N THR A 83 -10.77 8.63 -0.03
CA THR A 83 -10.80 9.20 1.31
C THR A 83 -12.19 8.96 1.91
N ILE A 84 -12.24 8.33 3.09
CA ILE A 84 -13.48 8.03 3.83
C ILE A 84 -13.44 8.74 5.18
#